data_AF-A0A1G8CBM6-F1
#
_entry.id   AF-A0A1G8CBM6-F1
#
_cell.length_a   1.000
_cell.length_b   1.000
_cell.length_c   1.000
_cell.angle_alpha   90.00
_cell.angle_beta   90.00
_cell.angle_gamma   90.00
#
_symmetry.space_group_name_H-M   'P 1'
#
loop_
_entity.id
_entity.type
_entity.pdbx_description
1 polymer ?
#
loop_
_entity_poly.entity_id
_entity_poly.type
_entity_poly.pdbx_seq_one_letter_code
_entity_poly.pdbx_strand_id
1 'polypeptide(L)'
;MLLLGLCAAALVGLGFVCREKARSAKGDAAAADMLATHQARQARLALRAQRLEHDLRSPIGAMAVALELLRTSDDSATQLEALQVIERQVARMTALTEQLHEFAQGLND
;
A
#
# COMPACT_ATOMS: atom_id res chain seq x y z
N MET A 1 63.20 -22.36 -16.40
CA MET A 1 61.83 -22.34 -16.96
C MET A 1 60.76 -22.91 -16.01
N LEU A 2 60.92 -22.84 -14.68
CA LEU A 2 59.92 -23.30 -13.70
C LEU A 2 59.24 -22.15 -12.92
N LEU A 3 59.80 -20.95 -12.93
CA LEU A 3 59.29 -19.78 -12.19
C LEU A 3 58.13 -19.05 -12.90
N LEU A 4 57.97 -19.20 -14.21
CA LEU A 4 56.92 -18.53 -14.99
C LEU A 4 55.53 -19.19 -14.85
N GLY A 5 55.46 -20.49 -14.54
CA GLY A 5 54.19 -21.21 -14.40
C GLY A 5 53.46 -20.93 -13.08
N LEU A 6 54.18 -20.60 -12.01
CA LEU A 6 53.60 -20.41 -10.68
C LEU A 6 52.82 -19.08 -10.56
N CYS A 7 53.27 -18.02 -11.25
CA CYS A 7 52.59 -16.72 -11.25
C CYS A 7 51.25 -16.76 -12.00
N ALA A 8 51.15 -17.56 -13.07
CA ALA A 8 49.92 -17.67 -13.86
C ALA A 8 48.78 -18.34 -13.07
N ALA A 9 49.08 -19.40 -12.31
CA ALA A 9 48.10 -20.09 -11.47
C ALA A 9 47.56 -19.20 -10.34
N ALA A 10 48.42 -18.41 -9.71
CA ALA A 10 48.03 -17.48 -8.65
C ALA A 10 47.09 -16.36 -9.18
N LEU A 11 47.36 -15.83 -10.38
CA LEU A 11 46.52 -14.80 -11.02
C LEU A 11 45.14 -15.34 -11.43
N VAL A 12 45.07 -16.57 -11.93
CA VAL A 12 43.80 -17.22 -12.28
C VAL A 12 42.95 -17.50 -11.04
N GLY A 13 43.55 -17.99 -9.95
CA GLY A 13 42.84 -18.21 -8.68
C GLY A 13 42.30 -16.92 -8.06
N LEU A 14 43.08 -15.83 -8.08
CA LEU A 14 42.64 -14.53 -7.58
C LEU A 14 41.49 -13.95 -8.42
N GLY A 15 41.54 -14.10 -9.75
CA GLY A 15 40.48 -13.67 -10.65
C GLY A 15 39.16 -14.41 -10.42
N PHE A 16 39.22 -15.71 -10.09
CA PHE A 16 38.02 -16.52 -9.81
C PHE A 16 37.36 -16.12 -8.49
N VAL A 17 38.15 -15.91 -7.42
CA VAL A 17 37.65 -15.48 -6.10
C VAL A 17 37.06 -14.07 -6.17
N CYS A 18 37.71 -13.14 -6.88
CA CYS A 18 37.17 -11.79 -7.09
C CYS A 18 35.85 -11.83 -7.88
N ARG A 19 35.75 -12.70 -8.88
CA ARG A 19 34.54 -12.87 -9.70
C ARG A 19 33.39 -13.49 -8.90
N GLU A 20 33.68 -14.45 -8.02
CA GLU A 20 32.68 -15.06 -7.14
C GLU A 20 32.14 -14.07 -6.11
N LYS A 21 33.02 -13.30 -5.45
CA LYS A 21 32.62 -12.21 -4.54
C LYS A 21 31.80 -11.13 -5.24
N ALA A 22 32.19 -10.73 -6.45
CA ALA A 22 31.42 -9.77 -7.24
C ALA A 22 30.05 -10.32 -7.66
N ARG A 23 29.94 -11.63 -7.92
CA ARG A 23 28.68 -12.30 -8.26
C ARG A 23 27.76 -12.43 -7.04
N SER A 24 28.31 -12.72 -5.87
CA SER A 24 27.60 -12.73 -4.59
C SER A 24 27.08 -11.33 -4.25
N ALA A 25 27.93 -10.31 -4.30
CA ALA A 25 27.55 -8.92 -4.03
C ALA A 25 26.46 -8.42 -5.00
N LYS A 26 26.51 -8.83 -6.27
CA LYS A 26 25.45 -8.54 -7.25
C LYS A 26 24.14 -9.27 -6.94
N GLY A 27 24.20 -10.51 -6.45
CA GLY A 27 23.04 -11.27 -5.99
C GLY A 27 22.39 -10.65 -4.75
N ASP A 28 23.21 -10.24 -3.78
CA ASP A 28 22.76 -9.56 -2.55
C ASP A 28 22.12 -8.20 -2.87
N ALA A 29 22.69 -7.43 -3.81
CA ALA A 29 22.12 -6.18 -4.28
C ALA A 29 20.77 -6.38 -4.99
N ALA A 30 20.63 -7.43 -5.82
CA ALA A 30 19.36 -7.75 -6.48
C ALA A 30 18.30 -8.23 -5.48
N ALA A 31 18.68 -9.00 -4.47
CA ALA A 31 17.79 -9.41 -3.39
C ALA A 31 17.32 -8.22 -2.55
N ALA A 32 18.23 -7.30 -2.22
CA ALA A 32 17.90 -6.07 -1.51
C ALA A 32 16.95 -5.16 -2.32
N ASP A 33 17.18 -5.03 -3.63
CA ASP A 33 16.32 -4.26 -4.53
C ASP A 33 14.90 -4.86 -4.66
N MET A 34 14.81 -6.18 -4.79
CA MET A 34 13.52 -6.89 -4.77
C MET A 34 12.79 -6.67 -3.43
N LEU A 35 13.47 -6.81 -2.30
CA LEU A 35 12.88 -6.59 -0.99
C LEU A 35 12.40 -5.14 -0.82
N ALA A 36 13.22 -4.16 -1.23
CA ALA A 36 12.86 -2.75 -1.19
C ALA A 36 11.62 -2.46 -2.04
N THR A 37 11.53 -3.05 -3.24
CA THR A 37 10.37 -2.92 -4.12
C THR A 37 9.12 -3.53 -3.50
N HIS A 38 9.23 -4.71 -2.89
CA HIS A 38 8.12 -5.35 -2.16
C HIS A 38 7.65 -4.51 -0.97
N GLN A 39 8.58 -4.00 -0.16
CA GLN A 39 8.26 -3.14 0.99
C GLN A 39 7.60 -1.83 0.54
N ALA A 40 8.12 -1.20 -0.52
CA ALA A 40 7.52 0.01 -1.10
C ALA A 40 6.08 -0.25 -1.60
N ARG A 41 5.84 -1.39 -2.24
CA ARG A 41 4.48 -1.81 -2.65
C ARG A 41 3.57 -1.98 -1.44
N GLN A 42 4.01 -2.73 -0.43
CA GLN A 42 3.24 -2.95 0.80
C GLN A 42 2.92 -1.65 1.53
N ALA A 43 3.89 -0.74 1.69
CA ALA A 43 3.68 0.55 2.33
C ALA A 43 2.63 1.40 1.59
N ARG A 44 2.64 1.40 0.25
CA ARG A 44 1.63 2.10 -0.56
C ARG A 44 0.23 1.51 -0.37
N LEU A 45 0.12 0.18 -0.32
CA LEU A 45 -1.16 -0.49 -0.07
C LEU A 45 -1.69 -0.19 1.33
N ALA A 46 -0.84 -0.26 2.36
CA ALA A 46 -1.21 0.07 3.73
C ALA A 46 -1.71 1.53 3.86
N LEU A 47 -1.00 2.49 3.24
CA LEU A 47 -1.42 3.90 3.23
C LEU A 47 -2.74 4.14 2.47
N ARG A 48 -3.04 3.35 1.44
CA ARG A 48 -4.34 3.42 0.75
C ARG A 48 -5.46 2.85 1.62
N ALA A 49 -5.24 1.67 2.21
CA ALA A 49 -6.21 1.04 3.10
C ALA A 49 -6.54 1.92 4.31
N GLN A 50 -5.52 2.54 4.93
CA GLN A 50 -5.71 3.46 6.05
C GLN A 50 -6.55 4.68 5.66
N ARG A 51 -6.30 5.27 4.48
CA ARG A 51 -7.09 6.40 3.98
C ARG A 51 -8.54 6.00 3.76
N LEU A 52 -8.78 4.84 3.16
CA LEU A 52 -10.12 4.35 2.90
C LEU A 52 -10.89 4.07 4.20
N GLU A 53 -10.26 3.46 5.21
CA GLU A 53 -10.86 3.27 6.54
C GLU A 53 -11.26 4.62 7.16
N HIS A 54 -10.33 5.57 7.16
CA HIS A 54 -10.57 6.90 7.69
C HIS A 54 -11.73 7.61 6.97
N ASP A 55 -11.75 7.53 5.64
CA ASP A 55 -12.76 8.20 4.80
C ASP A 55 -14.15 7.56 4.94
N LEU A 56 -14.24 6.27 5.26
CA LEU A 56 -15.49 5.58 5.57
C LEU A 56 -16.04 5.94 6.95
N ARG A 57 -15.16 6.20 7.93
CA ARG A 57 -15.58 6.51 9.31
C ARG A 57 -16.39 7.80 9.42
N SER A 58 -16.02 8.82 8.65
CA SER A 58 -16.68 10.14 8.66
C SER A 58 -18.17 10.11 8.23
N PRO A 59 -18.55 9.57 7.05
CA PRO A 59 -19.95 9.51 6.63
C PRO A 59 -20.79 8.64 7.57
N ILE A 60 -20.24 7.53 8.11
CA ILE A 60 -20.94 6.69 9.09
C ILE A 60 -21.29 7.48 10.35
N GLY A 61 -20.34 8.25 10.89
CA GLY A 61 -20.58 9.09 12.06
C GLY A 61 -21.63 10.17 11.79
N ALA A 62 -21.56 10.83 10.64
CA ALA A 62 -22.54 11.86 10.26
C ALA A 62 -23.96 11.28 10.09
N MET A 63 -24.08 10.10 9.49
CA MET A 63 -25.38 9.40 9.38
C MET A 63 -25.92 8.99 10.74
N ALA A 64 -25.08 8.51 11.65
CA ALA A 64 -25.51 8.15 13.01
C ALA A 64 -26.09 9.36 13.76
N VAL A 65 -25.44 10.53 13.68
CA VAL A 65 -25.95 11.77 14.27
C VAL A 65 -27.26 12.22 13.60
N ALA A 66 -27.33 12.18 12.27
CA ALA A 66 -28.54 12.55 11.54
C ALA A 66 -29.73 11.62 11.87
N LEU A 67 -29.48 10.31 12.00
CA LEU A 67 -30.50 9.35 12.44
C LEU A 67 -30.99 9.64 13.86
N GLU A 68 -30.10 10.08 14.75
CA GLU A 68 -30.52 10.49 16.10
C GLU A 68 -31.42 11.73 16.04
N LEU A 69 -31.04 12.75 15.26
CA LEU A 69 -31.87 13.95 15.06
C LEU A 69 -33.26 13.62 14.50
N LEU A 70 -33.36 12.68 13.55
CA LEU A 70 -34.64 12.20 13.03
C LEU A 70 -35.51 11.54 14.11
N ARG A 71 -34.89 10.89 15.09
CA ARG A 71 -35.59 10.17 16.16
C ARG A 71 -36.02 11.07 17.31
N THR A 72 -35.26 12.13 17.59
CA THR A 72 -35.44 12.95 18.80
C THR A 72 -36.00 14.34 18.53
N SER A 73 -35.97 14.84 17.29
CA SER A 73 -36.50 16.15 16.95
C SER A 73 -37.98 16.07 16.59
N ASP A 74 -38.79 16.98 17.14
CA ASP A 74 -40.19 17.20 16.74
C ASP A 74 -40.33 18.26 15.64
N ASP A 75 -39.26 19.01 15.34
CA ASP A 75 -39.25 20.02 14.28
C ASP A 75 -39.04 19.38 12.90
N SER A 76 -40.02 19.57 12.01
CA SER A 76 -40.00 19.02 10.65
C SER A 76 -38.88 19.58 9.78
N ALA A 77 -38.44 20.82 10.01
CA ALA A 77 -37.33 21.40 9.26
C ALA A 77 -36.00 20.70 9.62
N THR A 78 -35.74 20.51 10.91
CA THR A 78 -34.59 19.76 11.41
C THR A 78 -34.59 18.31 10.92
N GLN A 79 -35.76 17.65 10.90
CA GLN A 79 -35.88 16.30 10.35
C GLN A 79 -35.54 16.25 8.84
N LEU A 80 -36.01 17.23 8.07
CA LEU A 80 -35.70 17.33 6.64
C LEU A 80 -34.20 17.53 6.40
N GLU A 81 -33.55 18.40 7.17
CA GLU A 81 -32.10 18.61 7.08
C GLU A 81 -31.31 17.33 7.40
N ALA A 82 -31.72 16.62 8.45
CA ALA A 82 -31.10 15.35 8.83
C ALA A 82 -31.25 14.30 7.72
N LEU A 83 -32.43 14.21 7.09
CA LEU A 83 -32.65 13.33 5.95
C LEU A 83 -31.72 13.67 4.78
N GLN A 84 -31.58 14.96 4.44
CA GLN A 84 -30.67 15.40 3.38
C GLN A 84 -29.19 15.11 3.69
N VAL A 85 -28.79 15.18 4.96
CA VAL A 85 -27.43 14.75 5.38
C VAL A 85 -27.23 13.28 5.05
N ILE A 86 -28.20 12.42 5.41
CA ILE A 86 -28.13 10.98 5.13
C ILE A 86 -28.04 10.73 3.63
N GLU A 87 -28.88 11.37 2.81
CA GLU A 87 -28.84 11.24 1.35
C GLU A 87 -27.46 11.56 0.78
N ARG A 88 -26.86 12.69 1.20
CA ARG A 88 -25.50 13.07 0.78
C ARG A 88 -24.45 12.06 1.23
N GLN A 89 -24.55 11.54 2.45
CA GLN A 89 -23.59 10.56 2.95
C GLN A 89 -23.74 9.20 2.26
N VAL A 90 -24.96 8.78 1.92
CA VAL A 90 -25.19 7.57 1.11
C VAL A 90 -24.53 7.71 -0.25
N ALA A 91 -24.71 8.83 -0.95
CA ALA A 91 -24.05 9.07 -2.22
C ALA A 91 -22.50 9.03 -2.10
N ARG A 92 -21.96 9.59 -1.01
CA ARG A 92 -20.53 9.53 -0.70
C ARG A 92 -20.05 8.10 -0.42
N MET A 93 -20.82 7.31 0.33
CA MET A 93 -20.52 5.91 0.63
C MET A 93 -20.49 5.05 -0.64
N THR A 94 -21.38 5.31 -1.59
CA THR A 94 -21.34 4.65 -2.91
C THR A 94 -20.02 4.92 -3.61
N ALA A 95 -19.58 6.18 -3.67
CA ALA A 95 -18.29 6.53 -4.28
C ALA A 95 -17.08 5.91 -3.55
N LEU A 96 -17.12 5.81 -2.22
CA LEU A 96 -16.07 5.13 -1.44
C LEU A 96 -16.08 3.61 -1.68
N THR A 97 -17.23 3.02 -1.97
CA THR A 97 -17.36 1.60 -2.31
C THR A 97 -16.73 1.30 -3.68
N GLU A 98 -16.88 2.21 -4.65
CA GLU A 98 -16.17 2.14 -5.93
C GLU A 98 -14.64 2.16 -5.72
N GLN A 99 -14.14 3.07 -4.87
CA GLN A 99 -12.71 3.14 -4.55
C GLN A 99 -12.20 1.89 -3.83
N LEU A 100 -13.02 1.29 -2.97
CA LEU A 100 -12.72 0.00 -2.34
C LEU A 100 -12.61 -1.11 -3.40
N HIS A 101 -13.51 -1.11 -4.39
CA HIS A 101 -13.50 -2.07 -5.48
C HIS A 101 -12.24 -1.94 -6.33
N GLU A 102 -11.88 -0.72 -6.74
CA GLU A 102 -10.63 -0.45 -7.46
C GLU A 102 -9.39 -0.87 -6.65
N PHE A 103 -9.39 -0.59 -5.35
CA PHE A 103 -8.32 -1.02 -4.45
C PHE A 103 -8.21 -2.54 -4.41
N ALA A 104 -9.33 -3.26 -4.28
CA ALA A 104 -9.37 -4.71 -4.23
C ALA A 104 -8.91 -5.36 -5.55
N GLN A 105 -9.28 -4.78 -6.70
CA GLN A 105 -8.76 -5.22 -8.00
C GLN A 105 -7.24 -5.07 -8.08
N GLY A 106 -6.70 -3.91 -7.69
CA GLY A 106 -5.26 -3.66 -7.68
C GLY A 106 -4.44 -4.49 -6.67
N LEU A 107 -5.09 -5.28 -5.80
CA LEU A 107 -4.42 -6.30 -4.98
C LEU A 107 -4.24 -7.63 -5.72
N ASN A 108 -5.12 -7.94 -6.67
CA ASN A 108 -5.10 -9.18 -7.45
C ASN A 108 -4.21 -9.09 -8.71
N ASP A 109 -3.93 -7.87 -9.16
CA ASP A 109 -2.99 -7.55 -10.24
C ASP A 109 -1.52 -7.49 -9.74
#